data_AF-A0A838PQM8-F1
#
_entry.id   AF-A0A838PQM8-F1
#
_cell.length_a   1.000
_cell.length_b   1.000
_cell.length_c   1.000
_cell.angle_alpha   90.00
_cell.angle_beta   90.00
_cell.angle_gamma   90.00
#
_symmetry.space_group_name_H-M   'P 1'
#
loop_
_entity.id
_entity.type
_entity.pdbx_description
1 polymer ?
#
loop_
_entity_poly.entity_id
_entity_poly.type
_entity_poly.pdbx_seq_one_letter_code
_entity_poly.pdbx_strand_id
1 'polypeptide(L)'
;LALRLAAGLAGLIVGAELLVFGTERVVEEVGLSETVFGLLVVAAAVSFEEVVLEALPAYRGFPELSVGNALGTLIFLLTASLGVIVLVRPLAVPDGVVDYHLPALAVSALLAGGLLARGRLRRPEGVLLLVAYGVYVAGAIVVG
;
A
#
# COMPACT_ATOMS: atom_id res chain seq x y z
N LEU A 1 18.09 -19.23 -10.80
CA LEU A 1 17.59 -17.95 -10.24
C LEU A 1 16.39 -17.44 -11.03
N ALA A 2 16.55 -17.15 -12.33
CA ALA A 2 15.46 -16.65 -13.20
C ALA A 2 14.17 -17.49 -13.15
N LEU A 3 14.27 -18.82 -13.21
CA LEU A 3 13.11 -19.72 -13.11
C LEU A 3 12.35 -19.61 -11.78
N ARG A 4 13.06 -19.37 -10.66
CA ARG A 4 12.45 -19.21 -9.34
C ARG A 4 11.74 -17.86 -9.23
N LEU A 5 12.31 -16.81 -9.82
CA LEU A 5 11.68 -15.49 -9.88
C LEU A 5 10.43 -15.52 -10.77
N ALA A 6 10.52 -16.14 -11.95
CA ALA A 6 9.39 -16.29 -12.84
C ALA A 6 8.25 -17.11 -12.21
N ALA A 7 8.59 -18.22 -11.53
CA ALA A 7 7.60 -19.04 -10.82
C ALA A 7 6.97 -18.29 -9.63
N GLY A 8 7.76 -17.53 -8.87
CA GLY A 8 7.25 -16.70 -7.78
C GLY A 8 6.32 -15.59 -8.27
N LEU A 9 6.70 -14.91 -9.36
CA LEU A 9 5.88 -13.88 -10.00
C LEU A 9 4.58 -14.48 -10.55
N ALA A 10 4.65 -15.61 -11.24
CA ALA A 10 3.46 -16.31 -11.72
C ALA A 10 2.54 -16.73 -10.55
N GLY A 11 3.11 -17.21 -9.44
CA GLY A 11 2.37 -17.54 -8.24
C GLY A 11 1.65 -16.33 -7.62
N LEU A 12 2.31 -15.17 -7.59
CA LEU A 12 1.70 -13.91 -7.14
C LEU A 12 0.53 -13.50 -8.05
N ILE A 13 0.73 -13.51 -9.38
CA ILE A 13 -0.30 -13.15 -10.35
C ILE A 13 -1.53 -14.05 -10.21
N VAL A 14 -1.30 -15.37 -10.17
CA VAL A 14 -2.39 -16.35 -10.02
C VAL A 14 -3.07 -16.21 -8.66
N GLY A 15 -2.31 -15.98 -7.59
CA GLY A 15 -2.86 -15.75 -6.25
C GLY A 15 -3.78 -14.52 -6.21
N ALA A 16 -3.35 -13.41 -6.81
CA ALA A 16 -4.13 -12.18 -6.90
C ALA A 16 -5.41 -12.38 -7.72
N GLU A 17 -5.34 -13.05 -8.88
CA GLU A 17 -6.53 -13.35 -9.69
C GLU A 17 -7.52 -14.26 -8.94
N LEU A 18 -7.04 -15.29 -8.26
CA LEU A 18 -7.89 -16.18 -7.47
C LEU A 18 -8.58 -15.44 -6.31
N LEU A 19 -7.88 -14.49 -5.68
CA LEU A 19 -8.44 -13.68 -4.60
C LEU A 19 -9.51 -12.72 -5.12
N VAL A 20 -9.28 -12.06 -6.26
CA VAL A 20 -10.31 -11.22 -6.92
C VAL A 20 -11.52 -12.06 -7.29
N PHE A 21 -11.33 -13.17 -8.02
CA PHE A 21 -12.42 -14.04 -8.45
C PHE A 21 -13.22 -14.61 -7.28
N GLY A 22 -12.54 -15.08 -6.24
CA GLY A 22 -13.20 -15.60 -5.03
C GLY A 22 -14.04 -14.54 -4.35
N THR A 23 -13.56 -13.29 -4.31
CA THR A 23 -14.27 -12.23 -3.64
C THR A 23 -15.41 -11.65 -4.49
N GLU A 24 -15.30 -11.62 -5.82
CA GLU A 24 -16.41 -11.23 -6.72
C GLU A 24 -17.65 -12.08 -6.45
N ARG A 25 -17.46 -13.40 -6.33
CA ARG A 25 -18.56 -14.34 -6.04
C ARG A 25 -19.23 -14.09 -4.68
N VAL A 26 -18.44 -13.81 -3.64
CA VAL A 26 -18.98 -13.49 -2.31
C VAL A 26 -19.78 -12.19 -2.36
N VAL A 27 -19.33 -11.22 -3.15
CA VAL A 27 -20.00 -9.92 -3.30
C VAL A 27 -21.28 -10.01 -4.14
N GLU A 28 -21.31 -10.84 -5.19
CA GLU A 28 -22.53 -11.15 -5.95
C GLU A 28 -23.62 -11.74 -5.05
N GLU A 29 -23.26 -12.64 -4.14
CA GLU A 29 -24.21 -13.22 -3.16
C GLU A 29 -24.74 -12.19 -2.16
N VAL A 30 -23.95 -11.16 -1.85
CA VAL A 30 -24.32 -10.07 -0.93
C VAL A 30 -25.06 -8.93 -1.65
N GLY A 31 -25.12 -8.95 -2.99
CA GLY A 31 -25.84 -7.96 -3.80
C GLY A 31 -25.17 -6.58 -3.88
N LEU A 32 -23.85 -6.51 -3.67
CA LEU A 32 -23.08 -5.27 -3.81
C LEU A 32 -22.78 -4.98 -5.28
N SER A 33 -22.71 -3.70 -5.67
CA SER A 33 -22.38 -3.33 -7.05
C SER A 33 -20.90 -3.56 -7.37
N GLU A 34 -20.58 -3.80 -8.64
CA GLU A 34 -19.20 -3.93 -9.14
C GLU A 34 -18.31 -2.73 -8.75
N THR A 35 -18.90 -1.54 -8.67
CA THR A 35 -18.18 -0.33 -8.22
C THR A 35 -17.77 -0.41 -6.75
N VAL A 36 -18.66 -0.88 -5.88
CA VAL A 36 -18.37 -1.07 -4.45
C VAL A 36 -17.37 -2.20 -4.26
N PHE A 37 -17.46 -3.26 -5.07
CA PHE A 37 -16.47 -4.34 -5.12
C PHE A 37 -15.06 -3.80 -5.42
N GLY A 38 -14.90 -3.08 -6.53
CA GLY A 38 -13.60 -2.52 -6.91
C GLY A 38 -13.02 -1.56 -5.86
N LEU A 39 -13.88 -0.77 -5.21
CA LEU A 39 -13.46 0.20 -4.19
C LEU A 39 -13.04 -0.42 -2.86
N LEU A 40 -13.76 -1.43 -2.38
CA LEU A 40 -13.53 -1.98 -1.03
C LEU A 40 -12.70 -3.25 -1.08
N VAL A 41 -13.10 -4.19 -1.92
CA VAL A 41 -12.49 -5.52 -1.94
C VAL A 41 -11.13 -5.48 -2.61
N VAL A 42 -11.06 -4.96 -3.83
CA VAL A 42 -9.80 -4.95 -4.58
C VAL A 42 -8.78 -4.07 -3.87
N ALA A 43 -9.21 -2.93 -3.31
CA ALA A 43 -8.34 -2.07 -2.50
C ALA A 43 -7.83 -2.77 -1.23
N ALA A 44 -8.69 -3.52 -0.52
CA ALA A 44 -8.29 -4.27 0.67
C ALA A 44 -7.35 -5.44 0.32
N ALA A 45 -7.62 -6.15 -0.78
CA ALA A 45 -6.80 -7.22 -1.31
C ALA A 45 -5.36 -6.76 -1.59
N VAL A 46 -5.23 -5.68 -2.37
CA VAL A 46 -3.93 -5.08 -2.70
C VAL A 46 -3.20 -4.65 -1.43
N SER A 47 -3.90 -4.01 -0.50
CA SER A 47 -3.31 -3.58 0.77
C SER A 47 -2.82 -4.76 1.61
N PHE A 48 -3.57 -5.86 1.64
CA PHE A 48 -3.18 -7.08 2.34
C PHE A 48 -1.97 -7.76 1.68
N GLU A 49 -1.95 -7.86 0.36
CA GLU A 49 -0.82 -8.41 -0.39
C GLU A 49 0.46 -7.62 -0.13
N GLU A 50 0.40 -6.28 -0.18
CA GLU A 50 1.55 -5.41 0.13
C GLU A 50 2.07 -5.66 1.55
N VAL A 51 1.17 -5.72 2.55
CA VAL A 51 1.57 -6.02 3.93
C VAL A 51 2.27 -7.38 4.03
N VAL A 52 1.81 -8.40 3.30
CA VAL A 52 2.46 -9.73 3.30
C VAL A 52 3.81 -9.68 2.60
N LEU A 53 3.91 -8.99 1.45
CA LEU A 53 5.13 -8.83 0.67
C LEU A 53 6.22 -8.09 1.44
N GLU A 54 5.84 -7.15 2.32
CA GLU A 54 6.75 -6.38 3.16
C GLU A 54 7.05 -7.09 4.49
N ALA A 55 6.06 -7.69 5.15
CA ALA A 55 6.26 -8.29 6.46
C ALA A 55 7.05 -9.61 6.39
N LEU A 56 6.85 -10.41 5.34
CA LEU A 56 7.42 -11.74 5.24
C LEU A 56 8.96 -11.72 5.09
N PRO A 57 9.58 -10.89 4.24
CA PRO A 57 11.03 -10.81 4.18
C PRO A 57 11.63 -10.22 5.46
N ALA A 58 10.99 -9.22 6.07
CA ALA A 58 11.42 -8.65 7.35
C ALA A 58 11.42 -9.72 8.45
N TYR A 59 10.36 -10.53 8.53
CA TYR A 59 10.26 -11.65 9.46
C TYR A 59 11.34 -12.72 9.21
N ARG A 60 11.71 -12.96 7.95
CA ARG A 60 12.77 -13.91 7.55
C ARG A 60 14.19 -13.37 7.74
N GLY A 61 14.36 -12.16 8.26
CA GLY A 61 15.67 -11.55 8.52
C GLY A 61 16.26 -10.78 7.32
N PHE A 62 15.42 -10.39 6.35
CA PHE A 62 15.79 -9.55 5.21
C PHE A 62 15.02 -8.21 5.23
N PRO A 63 15.24 -7.35 6.23
CA PRO A 63 14.52 -6.08 6.37
C PRO A 63 14.83 -5.10 5.22
N GLU A 64 16.02 -5.16 4.63
CA GLU A 64 16.41 -4.29 3.51
C GLU A 64 15.55 -4.57 2.27
N LEU A 65 15.20 -5.84 2.04
CA LEU A 65 14.31 -6.23 0.94
C LEU A 65 12.89 -5.69 1.16
N SER A 66 12.43 -5.67 2.41
CA SER A 66 11.10 -5.20 2.79
C SER A 66 10.98 -3.69 2.61
N VAL A 67 11.97 -2.95 3.12
CA VAL A 67 12.06 -1.49 2.96
C VAL A 67 12.20 -1.12 1.49
N GLY A 68 13.04 -1.86 0.74
CA GLY A 68 13.21 -1.64 -0.69
C GLY A 68 11.91 -1.84 -1.47
N ASN A 69 11.13 -2.88 -1.14
CA ASN A 69 9.82 -3.11 -1.73
C ASN A 69 8.86 -1.96 -1.42
N ALA A 70 8.67 -1.64 -0.14
CA ALA A 70 7.75 -0.59 0.31
C ALA A 70 8.04 0.78 -0.35
N LEU A 71 9.31 1.19 -0.37
CA LEU A 71 9.71 2.45 -1.02
C LEU A 71 9.54 2.39 -2.53
N GLY A 72 9.88 1.27 -3.16
CA GLY A 72 9.73 1.06 -4.59
C GLY A 72 8.27 1.16 -5.03
N THR A 73 7.36 0.48 -4.34
CA THR A 73 5.91 0.53 -4.58
C THR A 73 5.38 1.95 -4.46
N LEU A 74 5.72 2.69 -3.40
CA LEU A 74 5.26 4.07 -3.21
C LEU A 74 5.75 5.01 -4.33
N ILE A 75 7.02 4.90 -4.73
CA ILE A 75 7.57 5.68 -5.85
C ILE A 75 6.83 5.32 -7.13
N PHE A 76 6.63 4.03 -7.42
CA PHE A 76 5.93 3.58 -8.63
C PHE A 76 4.49 4.08 -8.68
N LEU A 77 3.75 3.97 -7.57
CA LEU A 77 2.36 4.43 -7.49
C LEU A 77 2.24 5.94 -7.69
N LEU A 78 3.10 6.73 -7.04
CA LEU A 78 3.06 8.20 -7.12
C LEU A 78 3.56 8.73 -8.47
N THR A 79 4.53 8.08 -9.10
CA THR A 79 5.16 8.60 -10.33
C THR A 79 4.57 7.96 -11.59
N ALA A 80 4.60 6.64 -11.69
CA ALA A 80 4.16 5.93 -12.88
C ALA A 80 2.64 5.81 -12.91
N SER A 81 2.03 5.25 -11.86
CA SER A 81 0.59 4.95 -11.86
C SER A 81 -0.25 6.23 -11.86
N LEU A 82 -0.03 7.12 -10.88
CA LEU A 82 -0.69 8.42 -10.81
C LEU A 82 -0.39 9.28 -12.04
N GLY A 83 0.85 9.28 -12.53
CA GLY A 83 1.25 10.04 -13.72
C GLY A 83 0.47 9.62 -14.97
N VAL A 84 0.36 8.30 -15.21
CA VAL A 84 -0.44 7.76 -16.31
C VAL A 84 -1.93 8.12 -16.14
N ILE A 85 -2.48 7.99 -14.92
CA ILE A 85 -3.88 8.34 -14.65
C ILE A 85 -4.15 9.81 -15.01
N VAL A 86 -3.31 10.74 -14.55
CA VAL A 86 -3.48 12.19 -14.81
C VAL A 86 -3.36 12.53 -16.30
N LEU A 87 -2.47 11.84 -17.04
CA LEU A 87 -2.34 12.02 -18.48
C LEU A 87 -3.60 11.58 -19.26
N VAL A 88 -4.27 10.52 -18.81
CA VAL A 88 -5.49 10.00 -19.43
C VAL A 88 -6.71 10.80 -19.01
N ARG A 89 -6.84 11.12 -17.71
CA ARG A 89 -7.95 11.85 -17.14
C ARG A 89 -7.46 12.75 -16.00
N PRO A 90 -7.54 14.08 -16.16
CA PRO A 90 -7.20 15.01 -15.10
C PRO A 90 -8.02 14.70 -13.84
N LEU A 91 -7.32 14.56 -12.71
CA LEU A 91 -7.93 14.31 -11.41
C LEU A 91 -8.29 15.64 -10.75
N ALA A 92 -9.53 15.76 -10.29
CA ALA A 92 -9.90 16.81 -9.34
C ALA A 92 -9.37 16.41 -7.97
N VAL A 93 -8.54 17.26 -7.37
CA VAL A 93 -7.97 17.03 -6.03
C VAL A 93 -8.89 17.72 -5.01
N PRO A 94 -9.56 16.98 -4.10
CA PRO A 94 -10.37 17.56 -3.05
C PRO A 94 -9.51 18.38 -2.07
N ASP A 95 -10.07 19.42 -1.47
CA ASP A 95 -9.37 20.29 -0.52
C ASP A 95 -8.78 19.51 0.66
N GLY A 96 -9.52 18.53 1.20
CA GLY A 96 -9.02 17.66 2.27
C GLY A 96 -7.76 16.86 1.90
N VAL A 97 -7.55 16.57 0.61
CA VAL A 97 -6.31 15.94 0.13
C VAL A 97 -5.13 16.91 0.22
N VAL A 98 -5.34 18.17 -0.17
CA VAL A 98 -4.30 19.20 -0.13
C VAL A 98 -3.98 19.63 1.30
N ASP A 99 -5.01 19.81 2.12
CA ASP A 99 -4.87 20.40 3.45
C ASP A 99 -4.44 19.38 4.51
N TYR A 100 -4.74 18.10 4.32
CA TYR A 100 -4.47 17.06 5.32
C TYR A 100 -3.67 15.87 4.78
N HIS A 101 -4.14 15.20 3.73
CA HIS A 101 -3.51 13.95 3.28
C HIS A 101 -2.09 14.16 2.71
N LEU A 102 -1.86 15.20 1.90
CA LEU A 102 -0.54 15.51 1.35
C LEU A 102 0.47 15.94 2.42
N PRO A 103 0.14 16.87 3.35
CA PRO A 103 1.01 17.18 4.48
C PRO A 103 1.31 15.96 5.36
N ALA A 104 0.30 15.14 5.67
CA ALA A 104 0.49 13.94 6.47
C ALA A 104 1.40 12.92 5.77
N LEU A 105 1.26 12.74 4.45
CA LEU A 105 2.15 11.92 3.64
C LEU A 105 3.59 12.45 3.71
N ALA A 106 3.80 13.76 3.54
CA ALA A 106 5.13 14.37 3.59
C ALA A 106 5.80 14.19 4.96
N VAL A 107 5.06 14.45 6.05
CA VAL A 107 5.56 14.25 7.42
C VAL A 107 5.90 12.78 7.68
N SER A 108 5.04 11.86 7.27
CA SER A 108 5.25 10.42 7.44
C SER A 108 6.46 9.93 6.64
N ALA A 109 6.63 10.41 5.40
CA ALA A 109 7.78 10.09 4.56
C ALA A 109 9.10 10.63 5.15
N LEU A 110 9.09 11.86 5.68
CA LEU A 110 10.27 12.45 6.34
C LEU A 110 10.63 11.70 7.63
N LEU A 111 9.63 11.32 8.44
CA LEU A 111 9.83 10.52 9.64
C LEU A 111 10.43 9.16 9.29
N ALA A 112 9.79 8.41 8.38
CA ALA A 112 10.27 7.10 7.94
C ALA A 112 11.66 7.19 7.31
N GLY A 113 11.90 8.16 6.43
CA GLY A 113 13.19 8.41 5.79
C GLY A 113 14.29 8.75 6.80
N GLY A 114 13.99 9.58 7.80
CA GLY A 114 14.93 9.93 8.88
C GLY A 114 15.28 8.75 9.78
N LEU A 115 14.32 7.86 10.06
CA LEU A 115 14.57 6.62 10.81
C LEU A 115 15.40 5.63 9.98
N LEU A 116 15.09 5.50 8.68
CA LEU A 116 15.81 4.65 7.74
C LEU A 116 17.25 5.11 7.49
N ALA A 117 17.50 6.42 7.45
CA ALA A 117 18.84 6.99 7.28
C ALA A 117 19.83 6.60 8.40
N ARG A 118 19.32 6.15 9.56
CA ARG A 118 20.15 5.59 10.66
C ARG A 118 20.63 4.16 10.37
N GLY A 119 20.20 3.56 9.27
CA GLY A 119 20.64 2.25 8.79
C GLY A 119 20.06 1.05 9.55
N ARG A 120 19.25 1.27 10.61
CA ARG A 120 18.59 0.20 11.38
C ARG A 120 17.25 0.67 11.91
N LEU A 121 16.18 -0.06 11.58
CA LEU A 121 14.87 0.03 12.23
C LEU A 121 14.81 -1.01 13.35
N ARG A 122 14.57 -0.58 14.59
CA ARG A 122 14.33 -1.47 15.73
C ARG A 122 12.85 -1.38 16.11
N ARG A 123 12.44 -2.21 17.07
CA ARG A 123 11.07 -2.22 17.58
C ARG A 123 10.53 -0.85 18.02
N PRO A 124 11.26 0.00 18.77
CA PRO A 124 10.75 1.31 19.14
C PRO A 124 10.46 2.22 17.93
N GLU A 125 11.28 2.19 16.89
CA GLU A 125 11.03 2.94 15.65
C GLU A 125 9.79 2.41 14.93
N GLY A 126 9.58 1.08 14.91
CA GLY A 126 8.36 0.47 14.37
C GLY A 126 7.10 0.86 15.14
N VAL A 127 7.16 0.87 16.47
CA VAL A 127 6.05 1.34 17.33
C VAL A 127 5.75 2.82 17.07
N LEU A 128 6.79 3.65 16.94
CA LEU A 128 6.63 5.07 16.60
C LEU A 128 5.92 5.25 15.25
N LEU A 129 6.30 4.49 14.22
CA LEU A 129 5.64 4.53 12.92
C LEU A 129 4.17 4.07 12.98
N LEU A 130 3.87 3.02 13.76
CA LEU A 130 2.50 2.56 13.97
C LEU A 130 1.64 3.59 14.71
N VAL A 131 2.20 4.26 15.72
CA VAL A 131 1.52 5.36 16.42
C VAL A 131 1.26 6.53 15.49
N ALA A 132 2.26 6.91 14.67
CA ALA A 132 2.09 7.97 13.67
C ALA A 132 0.99 7.61 12.65
N TYR A 133 0.96 6.36 12.18
CA TYR A 133 -0.12 5.87 11.33
C TYR A 133 -1.49 5.92 12.01
N GLY A 134 -1.59 5.51 13.27
CA GLY A 134 -2.84 5.60 14.05
C GLY A 134 -3.33 7.05 14.22
N VAL A 135 -2.42 8.00 14.48
CA VAL A 135 -2.74 9.43 14.55
C VAL A 135 -3.23 9.96 13.20
N TYR A 136 -2.58 9.57 12.10
CA TYR A 136 -3.02 9.91 10.75
C TYR A 136 -4.43 9.38 10.47
N VAL A 137 -4.70 8.10 10.75
CA VAL A 137 -6.02 7.49 10.53
C VAL A 137 -7.09 8.20 11.36
N ALA A 138 -6.80 8.48 12.63
CA ALA A 138 -7.75 9.18 13.50
C ALA A 138 -8.10 10.58 12.98
N GLY A 139 -7.10 11.35 12.53
CA GLY A 139 -7.37 12.67 11.94
C GLY A 139 -8.02 12.59 10.56
N ALA A 140 -7.68 11.58 9.75
CA ALA A 140 -8.31 11.35 8.45
C ALA A 140 -9.83 11.10 8.59
N ILE A 141 -10.25 10.38 9.62
CA ILE A 141 -11.67 10.14 9.93
C ILE A 141 -12.40 11.43 10.33
N VAL A 142 -11.71 12.42 10.89
CA VAL A 142 -12.30 13.69 11.32
C VAL A 142 -12.36 14.72 10.18
N VAL A 143 -11.39 14.66 9.26
CA VAL A 143 -11.25 15.59 8.13
C VAL A 143 -12.01 15.13 6.88
N GLY A 144 -12.15 13.82 6.68
CA GLY A 144 -12.93 13.21 5.59
C GLY A 144 -14.42 13.16 5.86
#